data_AF-A0A2M8TJ63-F1
#
_entry.id   AF-A0A2M8TJ63-F1
#
_cell.length_a   1.000
_cell.length_b   1.000
_cell.length_c   1.000
_cell.angle_alpha   90.00
_cell.angle_beta   90.00
_cell.angle_gamma   90.00
#
_symmetry.space_group_name_H-M   'P 1'
#
loop_
_entity.id
_entity.type
_entity.pdbx_description
1 polymer ?
#
loop_
_entity_poly.entity_id
_entity_poly.type
_entity_poly.pdbx_seq_one_letter_code
_entity_poly.pdbx_strand_id
1 'polypeptide(L)'
;MAKKRSIMLSDFKQWVVKNGILTPNSANSYILYLNVSYNNILNINSNDVLYDYMNVIDTFYKENDMLYAVTIINDIINKINNLGTPLPKCLNDQRSALKQLKNFLHSKRNNVKDRKYYSKKNPNNPTSSTIDDIRDSFKPKSLDKIDGFRVLVDRLGEKEFIRLAVEESYFFSEDLVKARYNEIYKNLGKKPLPARKTTKKQKGIPGIGINIDKNSNIYYQINGKEIPVKLDPDGNQQVRKIIKEKTGYTLCEGSSCIFRNYIISHIWGKAYDPIYFTSFWNIVLVPAWVNSLLDKNSTDQDSIEYKLKETFKKICVELYIKNNPDFHNKWKNMEVIMGETNTSEEEFNKKFPKKGSEEPIYEISIIHEKNDGNGTLYGEKQVGRIILRNI
;
A
#
# COMPACT_ATOMS: atom_id res chain seq x y z
N MET A 1 -35.44 -19.44 -23.24
CA MET A 1 -35.59 -19.15 -21.79
C MET A 1 -35.31 -17.67 -21.56
N ALA A 2 -36.25 -16.91 -20.97
CA ALA A 2 -36.01 -15.51 -20.63
C ALA A 2 -34.83 -15.40 -19.66
N LYS A 3 -33.83 -14.56 -19.99
CA LYS A 3 -32.65 -14.33 -19.13
C LYS A 3 -33.17 -13.78 -17.80
N LYS A 4 -33.15 -14.60 -16.74
CA LYS A 4 -33.60 -14.19 -15.40
C LYS A 4 -32.78 -12.97 -15.01
N ARG A 5 -33.45 -11.84 -14.73
CA ARG A 5 -32.78 -10.58 -14.40
C ARG A 5 -31.94 -10.80 -13.14
N SER A 6 -30.61 -10.64 -13.25
CA SER A 6 -29.69 -10.71 -12.11
C SER A 6 -30.01 -9.58 -11.14
N ILE A 7 -30.30 -9.94 -9.89
CA ILE A 7 -30.56 -8.99 -8.81
C ILE A 7 -29.25 -8.28 -8.47
N MET A 8 -28.14 -9.04 -8.41
CA MET A 8 -26.80 -8.51 -8.16
C MET A 8 -26.42 -7.41 -9.15
N LEU A 9 -26.61 -7.62 -10.45
CA LEU A 9 -26.27 -6.62 -11.48
C LEU A 9 -27.16 -5.38 -11.39
N SER A 10 -28.42 -5.54 -10.99
CA SER A 10 -29.32 -4.41 -10.73
C SER A 10 -28.83 -3.57 -9.55
N ASP A 11 -28.47 -4.22 -8.44
CA ASP A 11 -27.98 -3.55 -7.24
C ASP A 11 -26.61 -2.92 -7.45
N PHE A 12 -25.74 -3.61 -8.20
CA PHE A 12 -24.45 -3.09 -8.63
C PHE A 12 -24.61 -1.81 -9.46
N LYS A 13 -25.53 -1.80 -10.43
CA LYS A 13 -25.83 -0.62 -11.24
C LYS A 13 -26.26 0.57 -10.37
N GLN A 14 -27.12 0.35 -9.38
CA GLN A 14 -27.51 1.41 -8.45
C GLN A 14 -26.33 1.91 -7.61
N TRP A 15 -25.48 0.98 -7.16
CA TRP A 15 -24.30 1.31 -6.36
C TRP A 15 -23.27 2.15 -7.12
N VAL A 16 -22.94 1.81 -8.38
CA VAL A 16 -21.95 2.59 -9.16
C VAL A 16 -22.43 4.01 -9.45
N VAL A 17 -23.73 4.20 -9.65
CA VAL A 17 -24.34 5.53 -9.84
C VAL A 17 -24.33 6.32 -8.53
N LYS A 18 -24.73 5.69 -7.41
CA LYS A 18 -24.79 6.36 -6.10
C LYS A 18 -23.44 6.81 -5.58
N ASN A 19 -22.38 6.02 -5.80
CA ASN A 19 -21.03 6.35 -5.33
C ASN A 19 -20.29 7.33 -6.25
N GLY A 20 -20.95 7.89 -7.28
CA GLY A 20 -20.34 8.86 -8.19
C GLY A 20 -19.20 8.29 -9.05
N ILE A 21 -19.07 6.96 -9.11
CA ILE A 21 -17.97 6.29 -9.82
C ILE A 21 -18.20 6.38 -11.34
N LEU A 22 -19.46 6.33 -11.78
CA LEU A 22 -19.82 6.30 -13.20
C LEU A 22 -21.11 7.11 -13.47
N THR A 23 -21.18 7.72 -14.65
CA THR A 23 -22.45 8.26 -15.17
C THR A 23 -23.45 7.12 -15.43
N PRO A 24 -24.77 7.39 -15.48
CA PRO A 24 -25.77 6.36 -15.79
C PRO A 24 -25.48 5.60 -17.10
N ASN A 25 -24.94 6.28 -18.12
CA ASN A 25 -24.57 5.66 -19.39
C ASN A 25 -23.35 4.75 -19.24
N SER A 26 -22.33 5.19 -18.53
CA SER A 26 -21.14 4.38 -18.25
C SER A 26 -21.46 3.16 -17.38
N ALA A 27 -22.42 3.28 -16.45
CA ALA A 27 -22.91 2.15 -15.65
C ALA A 27 -23.55 1.07 -16.54
N ASN A 28 -24.31 1.45 -17.57
CA ASN A 28 -24.87 0.47 -18.53
C ASN A 28 -23.79 -0.28 -19.29
N SER A 29 -22.71 0.40 -19.71
CA SER A 29 -21.58 -0.25 -20.38
C SER A 29 -20.94 -1.32 -19.51
N TYR A 30 -20.79 -1.07 -18.20
CA TYR A 30 -20.24 -2.06 -17.26
C TYR A 30 -21.14 -3.29 -17.15
N ILE A 31 -22.45 -3.10 -17.08
CA ILE A 31 -23.41 -4.22 -17.08
C ILE A 31 -23.31 -5.01 -18.39
N LEU A 32 -23.12 -4.35 -19.52
CA LEU A 32 -22.91 -5.04 -20.80
C LEU A 32 -21.62 -5.87 -20.78
N TYR A 33 -20.49 -5.31 -20.32
CA TYR A 33 -19.22 -6.04 -20.24
C TYR A 33 -19.28 -7.26 -19.31
N LEU A 34 -20.03 -7.17 -18.20
CA LEU A 34 -20.23 -8.29 -17.29
C LEU A 34 -21.15 -9.38 -17.86
N ASN A 35 -22.05 -9.02 -18.79
CA ASN A 35 -22.99 -9.96 -19.42
C ASN A 35 -22.41 -10.76 -20.59
N VAL A 36 -21.15 -10.49 -20.98
CA VAL A 36 -20.46 -11.19 -22.06
C VAL A 36 -19.52 -12.23 -21.46
N SER A 37 -19.60 -13.46 -21.95
CA SER A 37 -18.65 -14.53 -21.62
C SER A 37 -17.53 -14.58 -22.67
N TYR A 38 -16.28 -14.61 -22.19
CA TYR A 38 -15.08 -14.80 -23.02
C TYR A 38 -14.39 -16.14 -22.72
N ASN A 39 -15.15 -17.17 -22.34
CA ASN A 39 -14.64 -18.49 -21.97
C ASN A 39 -13.68 -19.09 -23.02
N ASN A 40 -13.99 -18.90 -24.31
CA ASN A 40 -13.16 -19.36 -25.43
C ASN A 40 -11.78 -18.69 -25.45
N ILE A 41 -11.69 -17.40 -25.07
CA ILE A 41 -10.42 -16.65 -25.03
C ILE A 41 -9.64 -17.01 -23.76
N LEU A 42 -10.35 -17.34 -22.68
CA LEU A 42 -9.77 -17.70 -21.40
C LEU A 42 -9.40 -19.19 -21.29
N ASN A 43 -9.51 -19.97 -22.38
CA ASN A 43 -9.29 -21.43 -22.41
C ASN A 43 -10.03 -22.17 -21.28
N ILE A 44 -11.25 -21.74 -20.97
CA ILE A 44 -12.10 -22.41 -20.00
C ILE A 44 -12.80 -23.55 -20.75
N ASN A 45 -12.32 -24.80 -20.55
CA ASN A 45 -12.82 -25.99 -21.26
C ASN A 45 -14.30 -26.26 -20.96
N SER A 46 -15.06 -26.63 -21.99
CA SER A 46 -16.51 -26.91 -21.91
C SER A 46 -16.89 -28.18 -21.13
N ASN A 47 -15.91 -29.02 -20.78
CA ASN A 47 -16.08 -30.20 -19.93
C ASN A 47 -16.03 -29.87 -18.42
N ASP A 48 -15.56 -28.67 -18.05
CA ASP A 48 -15.79 -28.09 -16.72
C ASP A 48 -17.19 -27.47 -16.72
N VAL A 49 -18.19 -28.26 -16.32
CA VAL A 49 -19.61 -27.91 -16.12
C VAL A 49 -19.90 -26.43 -16.34
N LEU A 50 -20.32 -26.10 -17.55
CA LEU A 50 -20.97 -24.86 -18.01
C LEU A 50 -21.27 -23.80 -16.93
N TYR A 51 -20.22 -23.16 -16.39
CA TYR A 51 -20.37 -22.03 -15.47
C TYR A 51 -20.37 -20.75 -16.29
N ASP A 52 -21.56 -20.21 -16.52
CA ASP A 52 -21.70 -18.76 -16.58
C ASP A 52 -21.38 -18.26 -15.17
N TYR A 53 -20.10 -17.96 -14.92
CA TYR A 53 -19.59 -17.56 -13.61
C TYR A 53 -20.43 -16.44 -12.99
N MET A 54 -21.05 -15.58 -13.82
CA MET A 54 -21.97 -14.55 -13.35
C MET A 54 -23.21 -15.11 -12.69
N ASN A 55 -23.76 -16.24 -13.16
CA ASN A 55 -24.88 -16.92 -12.50
C ASN A 55 -24.46 -17.49 -11.15
N VAL A 56 -23.23 -18.00 -11.03
CA VAL A 56 -22.69 -18.50 -9.76
C VAL A 56 -22.48 -17.35 -8.78
N ILE A 57 -21.86 -16.26 -9.22
CA ILE A 57 -21.67 -15.05 -8.41
C ILE A 57 -23.03 -14.49 -7.97
N ASP A 58 -24.02 -14.39 -8.88
CA ASP A 58 -25.39 -13.95 -8.55
C ASP A 58 -26.10 -14.89 -7.57
N THR A 59 -25.77 -16.19 -7.60
CA THR A 59 -26.28 -17.18 -6.65
C THR A 59 -25.67 -16.99 -5.27
N PHE A 60 -24.33 -16.92 -5.16
CA PHE A 60 -23.66 -16.58 -3.91
C PHE A 60 -24.11 -15.22 -3.35
N TYR A 61 -24.37 -14.25 -4.24
CA TYR A 61 -24.90 -12.95 -3.86
C TYR A 61 -26.24 -13.08 -3.12
N LYS A 62 -27.18 -13.86 -3.66
CA LYS A 62 -28.49 -14.12 -3.04
C LYS A 62 -28.37 -14.83 -1.69
N GLU A 63 -27.35 -15.66 -1.52
CA GLU A 63 -27.06 -16.34 -0.25
C GLU A 63 -26.31 -15.46 0.77
N ASN A 64 -25.98 -14.21 0.41
CA ASN A 64 -25.13 -13.30 1.18
C ASN A 64 -23.71 -13.83 1.43
N ASP A 65 -23.20 -14.68 0.52
CA ASP A 65 -21.89 -15.32 0.58
C ASP A 65 -20.89 -14.60 -0.35
N MET A 66 -20.56 -13.35 0.03
CA MET A 66 -19.67 -12.49 -0.77
C MET A 66 -18.25 -13.07 -0.88
N LEU A 67 -17.80 -13.83 0.11
CA LEU A 67 -16.45 -14.43 0.13
C LEU A 67 -16.20 -15.27 -1.13
N TYR A 68 -17.11 -16.20 -1.41
CA TYR A 68 -16.99 -17.08 -2.58
C TYR A 68 -17.33 -16.35 -3.89
N ALA A 69 -18.29 -15.43 -3.87
CA ALA A 69 -18.60 -14.58 -5.02
C ALA A 69 -17.35 -13.80 -5.50
N VAL A 70 -16.63 -13.15 -4.58
CA VAL A 70 -15.41 -12.41 -4.89
C VAL A 70 -14.25 -13.34 -5.24
N THR A 71 -14.16 -14.50 -4.60
CA THR A 71 -13.14 -15.51 -4.95
C THR A 71 -13.19 -15.88 -6.44
N ILE A 72 -14.39 -16.07 -6.99
CA ILE A 72 -14.59 -16.34 -8.43
C ILE A 72 -14.13 -15.15 -9.29
N ILE A 73 -14.49 -13.92 -8.89
CA ILE A 73 -14.08 -12.72 -9.63
C ILE A 73 -12.56 -12.60 -9.67
N ASN A 74 -11.88 -12.84 -8.55
CA ASN A 74 -10.41 -12.79 -8.47
C ASN A 74 -9.77 -13.86 -9.36
N ASP A 75 -10.31 -15.08 -9.41
CA ASP A 75 -9.82 -16.13 -10.30
C ASP A 75 -9.90 -15.71 -11.78
N ILE A 76 -11.02 -15.11 -12.20
CA ILE A 76 -11.20 -14.63 -13.58
C ILE A 76 -10.26 -13.47 -13.89
N ILE A 77 -10.14 -12.49 -13.00
CA ILE A 77 -9.21 -11.36 -13.17
C ILE A 77 -7.77 -11.88 -13.31
N ASN A 78 -7.37 -12.87 -12.51
CA ASN A 78 -6.06 -13.48 -12.59
C ASN A 78 -5.83 -14.20 -13.92
N LYS A 79 -6.82 -14.96 -14.41
CA LYS A 79 -6.77 -15.58 -15.75
C LYS A 79 -6.61 -14.54 -16.86
N ILE A 80 -7.35 -13.43 -16.79
CA ILE A 80 -7.22 -12.32 -17.73
C ILE A 80 -5.82 -11.70 -17.67
N ASN A 81 -5.29 -11.45 -16.47
CA ASN A 81 -3.96 -10.87 -16.29
C ASN A 81 -2.83 -11.78 -16.81
N ASN A 82 -3.00 -13.10 -16.73
CA ASN A 82 -2.02 -14.07 -17.20
C ASN A 82 -1.91 -14.16 -18.73
N LEU A 83 -2.83 -13.55 -19.49
CA LEU A 83 -2.73 -13.47 -20.96
C LEU A 83 -1.64 -12.50 -21.44
N GLY A 84 -1.05 -11.70 -20.53
CA GLY A 84 -0.01 -10.73 -20.86
C GLY A 84 -0.54 -9.45 -21.53
N THR A 85 0.35 -8.49 -21.75
CA THR A 85 0.03 -7.20 -22.39
C THR A 85 0.62 -7.11 -23.80
N PRO A 86 -0.06 -6.50 -24.79
CA PRO A 86 -1.34 -5.80 -24.67
C PRO A 86 -2.56 -6.75 -24.66
N LEU A 87 -3.56 -6.44 -23.83
CA LEU A 87 -4.82 -7.18 -23.81
C LEU A 87 -5.77 -6.69 -24.93
N PRO A 88 -6.59 -7.58 -25.51
CA PRO A 88 -7.75 -7.19 -26.29
C PRO A 88 -8.65 -6.22 -25.51
N LYS A 89 -9.11 -5.15 -26.17
CA LYS A 89 -9.92 -4.09 -25.54
C LYS A 89 -11.11 -4.66 -24.75
N CYS A 90 -11.82 -5.63 -25.32
CA CYS A 90 -12.95 -6.28 -24.67
C CYS A 90 -12.62 -6.96 -23.33
N LEU A 91 -11.47 -7.63 -23.24
CA LEU A 91 -11.00 -8.24 -21.99
C LEU A 91 -10.54 -7.19 -20.99
N ASN A 92 -9.95 -6.10 -21.46
CA ASN A 92 -9.59 -4.98 -20.60
C ASN A 92 -10.82 -4.30 -20.00
N ASP A 93 -11.87 -4.08 -20.82
CA ASP A 93 -13.14 -3.51 -20.40
C ASP A 93 -13.86 -4.44 -19.40
N GLN A 94 -13.89 -5.75 -19.69
CA GLN A 94 -14.43 -6.75 -18.77
C GLN A 94 -13.66 -6.79 -17.45
N ARG A 95 -12.33 -6.80 -17.49
CA ARG A 95 -11.47 -6.76 -16.29
C ARG A 95 -11.79 -5.53 -15.44
N SER A 96 -11.95 -4.37 -16.06
CA SER A 96 -12.33 -3.14 -15.36
C SER A 96 -13.71 -3.28 -14.69
N ALA A 97 -14.69 -3.82 -15.41
CA ALA A 97 -16.03 -4.04 -14.86
C ALA A 97 -16.03 -5.06 -13.69
N LEU A 98 -15.26 -6.13 -13.80
CA LEU A 98 -15.08 -7.13 -12.73
C LEU A 98 -14.43 -6.52 -11.49
N LYS A 99 -13.44 -5.63 -11.64
CA LYS A 99 -12.84 -4.91 -10.51
C LYS A 99 -13.86 -4.04 -9.78
N GLN A 100 -14.76 -3.38 -10.50
CA GLN A 100 -15.84 -2.60 -9.86
C GLN A 100 -16.90 -3.48 -9.22
N LEU A 101 -17.25 -4.61 -9.83
CA LEU A 101 -18.16 -5.59 -9.22
C LEU A 101 -17.56 -6.16 -7.93
N LYS A 102 -16.25 -6.46 -7.90
CA LYS A 102 -15.51 -6.84 -6.69
C LYS A 102 -15.70 -5.82 -5.57
N ASN A 103 -15.45 -4.53 -5.86
CA ASN A 103 -15.61 -3.45 -4.88
C ASN A 103 -17.04 -3.36 -4.34
N PHE A 104 -18.04 -3.52 -5.21
CA PHE A 104 -19.43 -3.57 -4.80
C PHE A 104 -19.72 -4.73 -3.85
N LEU A 105 -19.25 -5.94 -4.18
CA LEU A 105 -19.47 -7.11 -3.33
C LEU A 105 -18.74 -6.99 -1.98
N HIS A 106 -17.54 -6.39 -1.94
CA HIS A 106 -16.84 -6.07 -0.70
C HIS A 106 -17.62 -5.09 0.18
N SER A 107 -18.31 -4.11 -0.41
CA SER A 107 -19.17 -3.19 0.34
C SER A 107 -20.39 -3.87 0.98
N LYS A 108 -20.69 -5.11 0.61
CA LYS A 108 -21.77 -5.91 1.20
C LYS A 108 -21.22 -6.75 2.34
N ARG A 109 -21.99 -6.84 3.42
CA ARG A 109 -21.62 -7.67 4.57
C ARG A 109 -21.70 -9.15 4.17
N ASN A 110 -20.60 -9.88 4.38
CA ASN A 110 -20.57 -11.33 4.23
C ASN A 110 -21.30 -11.99 5.41
N ASN A 111 -22.62 -12.13 5.29
CA ASN A 111 -23.51 -12.58 6.36
C ASN A 111 -24.42 -13.69 5.83
N VAL A 112 -23.83 -14.85 5.58
CA VAL A 112 -24.60 -16.05 5.29
C VAL A 112 -25.53 -16.31 6.49
N LYS A 113 -26.85 -16.30 6.25
CA LYS A 113 -27.83 -16.62 7.30
C LYS A 113 -27.55 -18.02 7.84
N ASP A 114 -27.88 -18.24 9.11
CA ASP A 114 -27.72 -19.56 9.73
C ASP A 114 -28.33 -20.63 8.83
N ARG A 115 -27.48 -21.58 8.43
CA ARG A 115 -27.83 -22.62 7.49
C ARG A 115 -27.60 -23.94 8.17
N LYS A 116 -28.59 -24.82 8.06
CA LYS A 116 -28.44 -26.20 8.51
C LYS A 116 -27.42 -26.88 7.60
N TYR A 117 -26.18 -27.03 8.09
CA TYR A 117 -25.15 -27.77 7.39
C TYR A 117 -25.47 -29.26 7.44
N TYR A 118 -25.84 -29.81 6.30
CA TYR A 118 -26.03 -31.23 6.13
C TYR A 118 -24.68 -31.89 5.81
N SER A 119 -24.16 -32.70 6.73
CA SER A 119 -22.91 -33.45 6.52
C SER A 119 -22.98 -34.33 5.27
N LYS A 120 -22.01 -34.20 4.36
CA LYS A 120 -21.88 -35.07 3.18
C LYS A 120 -21.67 -36.56 3.53
N LYS A 121 -21.34 -36.87 4.80
CA LYS A 121 -21.18 -38.24 5.28
C LYS A 121 -22.51 -38.96 5.57
N ASN A 122 -23.62 -38.24 5.66
CA ASN A 122 -24.93 -38.86 5.91
C ASN A 122 -25.66 -39.05 4.56
N PRO A 123 -25.91 -40.30 4.12
CA PRO A 123 -26.55 -40.59 2.84
C PRO A 123 -28.03 -40.16 2.79
N ASN A 124 -28.65 -39.88 3.95
CA ASN A 124 -30.03 -39.39 4.04
C ASN A 124 -30.13 -37.86 3.92
N ASN A 125 -29.00 -37.16 3.82
CA ASN A 125 -29.02 -35.73 3.58
C ASN A 125 -29.34 -35.45 2.10
N PRO A 126 -30.03 -34.33 1.80
CA PRO A 126 -30.22 -33.90 0.43
C PRO A 126 -28.85 -33.80 -0.26
N THR A 127 -28.78 -34.22 -1.52
CA THR A 127 -27.56 -34.18 -2.34
C THR A 127 -26.95 -32.79 -2.20
N SER A 128 -25.65 -32.73 -1.87
CA SER A 128 -24.86 -31.49 -1.77
C SER A 128 -25.31 -30.50 -2.85
N SER A 129 -25.69 -29.28 -2.45
CA SER A 129 -26.10 -28.29 -3.43
C SER A 129 -24.91 -28.01 -4.36
N THR A 130 -25.15 -27.75 -5.66
CA THR A 130 -24.08 -27.38 -6.62
C THR A 130 -23.18 -26.26 -6.06
N ILE A 131 -23.72 -25.40 -5.20
CA ILE A 131 -23.01 -24.32 -4.51
C ILE A 131 -22.01 -24.86 -3.48
N ASP A 132 -22.36 -25.87 -2.69
CA ASP A 132 -21.45 -26.47 -1.71
C ASP A 132 -20.30 -27.22 -2.38
N ASP A 133 -20.55 -27.85 -3.53
CA ASP A 133 -19.48 -28.46 -4.32
C ASP A 133 -18.53 -27.39 -4.90
N ILE A 134 -19.07 -26.24 -5.33
CA ILE A 134 -18.25 -25.09 -5.73
C ILE A 134 -17.43 -24.57 -4.55
N ARG A 135 -18.01 -24.44 -3.35
CA ARG A 135 -17.26 -24.02 -2.15
C ARG A 135 -16.08 -24.94 -1.87
N ASP A 136 -16.33 -26.26 -1.90
CA ASP A 136 -15.33 -27.29 -1.63
C ASP A 136 -14.25 -27.37 -2.72
N SER A 137 -14.57 -26.94 -3.95
CA SER A 137 -13.60 -26.87 -5.04
C SER A 137 -12.48 -25.84 -4.79
N PHE A 138 -12.73 -24.81 -3.96
CA PHE A 138 -11.75 -23.78 -3.68
C PHE A 138 -10.77 -24.21 -2.60
N LYS A 139 -9.47 -24.06 -2.88
CA LYS A 139 -8.43 -24.25 -1.87
C LYS A 139 -8.52 -23.12 -0.84
N PRO A 140 -8.32 -23.36 0.47
CA PRO A 140 -8.39 -22.29 1.48
C PRO A 140 -7.50 -21.07 1.17
N LYS A 141 -6.33 -21.31 0.56
CA LYS A 141 -5.41 -20.23 0.15
C LYS A 141 -5.92 -19.36 -1.00
N SER A 142 -6.75 -19.91 -1.89
CA SER A 142 -7.31 -19.18 -3.04
C SER A 142 -8.55 -18.36 -2.69
N LEU A 143 -9.16 -18.61 -1.53
CA LEU A 143 -10.27 -17.79 -1.05
C LEU A 143 -9.84 -16.32 -0.92
N ASP A 144 -10.78 -15.44 -1.25
CA ASP A 144 -10.67 -14.02 -1.00
C ASP A 144 -10.40 -13.72 0.48
N LYS A 145 -9.86 -12.54 0.77
CA LYS A 145 -9.44 -12.19 2.13
C LYS A 145 -10.50 -11.33 2.81
N ILE A 146 -10.88 -11.72 4.02
CA ILE A 146 -11.68 -10.87 4.91
C ILE A 146 -10.71 -9.87 5.55
N ASP A 147 -10.74 -8.62 5.07
CA ASP A 147 -9.87 -7.55 5.56
C ASP A 147 -10.64 -6.57 6.44
N GLY A 148 -10.21 -6.42 7.70
CA GLY A 148 -10.79 -5.49 8.66
C GLY A 148 -10.65 -4.03 8.24
N PHE A 149 -9.58 -3.64 7.53
CA PHE A 149 -9.43 -2.28 7.03
C PHE A 149 -10.44 -1.96 5.92
N ARG A 150 -10.84 -2.97 5.16
CA ARG A 150 -11.83 -2.79 4.10
C ARG A 150 -13.16 -2.30 4.64
N VAL A 151 -13.53 -2.69 5.87
CA VAL A 151 -14.73 -2.19 6.56
C VAL A 151 -14.69 -0.67 6.73
N LEU A 152 -13.52 -0.10 7.07
CA LEU A 152 -13.35 1.34 7.21
C LEU A 152 -13.29 2.03 5.84
N VAL A 153 -12.54 1.46 4.90
CA VAL A 153 -12.41 1.98 3.52
C VAL A 153 -13.78 2.05 2.83
N ASP A 154 -14.61 1.02 2.95
CA ASP A 154 -15.93 0.98 2.31
C ASP A 154 -16.94 1.94 2.97
N ARG A 155 -16.74 2.30 4.25
CA ARG A 155 -17.58 3.28 4.96
C ARG A 155 -17.19 4.71 4.63
N LEU A 156 -15.90 5.00 4.56
CA LEU A 156 -15.38 6.34 4.29
C LEU A 156 -15.33 6.66 2.79
N GLY A 157 -15.15 5.63 1.96
CA GLY A 157 -14.72 5.78 0.58
C GLY A 157 -13.20 5.83 0.47
N GLU A 158 -12.64 5.22 -0.58
CA GLU A 158 -11.19 5.08 -0.77
C GLU A 158 -10.45 6.43 -0.76
N LYS A 159 -10.99 7.42 -1.48
CA LYS A 159 -10.40 8.77 -1.56
C LYS A 159 -10.32 9.44 -0.20
N GLU A 160 -11.39 9.38 0.58
CA GLU A 160 -11.47 9.98 1.90
C GLU A 160 -10.58 9.25 2.90
N PHE A 161 -10.53 7.91 2.81
CA PHE A 161 -9.63 7.10 3.63
C PHE A 161 -8.16 7.49 3.44
N ILE A 162 -7.71 7.64 2.18
CA ILE A 162 -6.35 8.06 1.87
C ILE A 162 -6.11 9.51 2.34
N ARG A 163 -7.07 10.41 2.10
CA ARG A 163 -7.01 11.80 2.55
C ARG A 163 -6.81 11.90 4.06
N LEU A 164 -7.66 11.25 4.84
CA LEU A 164 -7.54 11.20 6.30
C LEU A 164 -6.19 10.62 6.75
N ALA A 165 -5.71 9.56 6.11
CA ALA A 165 -4.41 8.99 6.45
C ALA A 165 -3.26 9.99 6.23
N VAL A 166 -3.31 10.77 5.16
CA VAL A 166 -2.29 11.77 4.80
C VAL A 166 -2.37 13.01 5.70
N GLU A 167 -3.56 13.61 5.82
CA GLU A 167 -3.78 14.87 6.56
C GLU A 167 -3.51 14.69 8.06
N GLU A 168 -3.76 13.50 8.60
CA GLU A 168 -3.47 13.15 10.00
C GLU A 168 -2.01 12.70 10.24
N SER A 169 -1.15 12.72 9.22
CA SER A 169 0.26 12.36 9.31
C SER A 169 1.18 13.58 9.38
N TYR A 170 2.35 13.42 9.99
CA TYR A 170 3.34 14.48 10.14
C TYR A 170 4.59 14.21 9.32
N PHE A 171 4.90 15.19 8.48
CA PHE A 171 6.10 15.27 7.64
C PHE A 171 7.14 16.18 8.31
N PHE A 172 8.35 16.25 7.76
CA PHE A 172 9.42 17.11 8.28
C PHE A 172 9.69 18.25 7.32
N SER A 173 10.04 19.42 7.83
CA SER A 173 10.41 20.56 6.99
C SER A 173 11.57 20.23 6.05
N GLU A 174 11.55 20.84 4.87
CA GLU A 174 12.55 20.63 3.83
C GLU A 174 13.98 20.94 4.33
N ASP A 175 14.12 21.94 5.20
CA ASP A 175 15.42 22.31 5.79
C ASP A 175 15.96 21.21 6.70
N LEU A 176 15.12 20.63 7.57
CA LEU A 176 15.51 19.47 8.40
C LEU A 176 15.91 18.28 7.52
N VAL A 177 15.13 18.02 6.47
CA VAL A 177 15.40 16.93 5.54
C VAL A 177 16.72 17.14 4.81
N LYS A 178 16.97 18.34 4.28
CA LYS A 178 18.21 18.71 3.59
C LYS A 178 19.41 18.62 4.53
N ALA A 179 19.30 19.14 5.75
CA ALA A 179 20.35 19.08 6.75
C ALA A 179 20.72 17.63 7.08
N ARG A 180 19.71 16.78 7.33
CA ARG A 180 19.93 15.37 7.65
C ARG A 180 20.53 14.59 6.47
N TYR A 181 20.02 14.83 5.26
CA TYR A 181 20.52 14.19 4.04
C TYR A 181 22.00 14.53 3.78
N ASN A 182 22.39 15.80 3.95
CA ASN A 182 23.77 16.24 3.82
C ASN A 182 24.68 15.62 4.91
N GLU A 183 24.18 15.47 6.13
CA GLU A 183 24.92 14.82 7.23
C GLU A 183 25.22 13.34 6.90
N ILE A 184 24.20 12.61 6.42
CA ILE A 184 24.35 11.22 5.98
C ILE A 184 25.35 11.14 4.83
N TYR A 185 25.19 11.96 3.79
CA TYR A 185 26.10 12.03 2.65
C TYR A 185 27.56 12.25 3.07
N LYS A 186 27.81 13.20 3.99
CA LYS A 186 29.16 13.53 4.46
C LYS A 186 29.83 12.37 5.20
N ASN A 187 29.06 11.60 5.96
CA ASN A 187 29.54 10.57 6.87
C ASN A 187 29.52 9.15 6.29
N LEU A 188 28.75 8.89 5.23
CA LEU A 188 28.62 7.57 4.62
C LEU A 188 29.98 7.01 4.19
N GLY A 189 30.26 5.76 4.58
CA GLY A 189 31.55 5.09 4.33
C GLY A 189 32.73 5.59 5.18
N LYS A 190 32.58 6.71 5.91
CA LYS A 190 33.64 7.32 6.73
C LYS A 190 33.44 7.11 8.22
N LYS A 191 32.18 7.10 8.67
CA LYS A 191 31.79 6.91 10.08
C LYS A 191 30.63 5.93 10.17
N PRO A 192 30.50 5.20 11.29
CA PRO A 192 29.34 4.35 11.53
C PRO A 192 28.05 5.17 11.49
N LEU A 193 27.14 4.82 10.58
CA LEU A 193 25.82 5.43 10.49
C LEU A 193 24.74 4.51 11.08
N PRO A 194 23.68 5.07 11.68
CA PRO A 194 22.57 4.26 12.20
C PRO A 194 21.95 3.34 11.14
N ALA A 195 21.68 2.09 11.50
CA ALA A 195 20.91 1.15 10.69
C ALA A 195 20.09 0.20 11.58
N ARG A 196 18.93 -0.27 11.07
CA ARG A 196 18.14 -1.30 11.75
C ARG A 196 18.73 -2.68 11.50
N LYS A 197 18.87 -3.48 12.57
CA LYS A 197 19.25 -4.90 12.46
C LYS A 197 18.31 -5.64 11.50
N THR A 198 18.89 -6.26 10.47
CA THR A 198 18.19 -7.23 9.62
C THR A 198 18.96 -8.53 9.58
N THR A 199 18.24 -9.64 9.62
CA THR A 199 18.76 -10.99 9.36
C THR A 199 18.21 -11.57 8.05
N LYS A 200 17.30 -10.82 7.41
CA LYS A 200 16.64 -11.25 6.17
C LYS A 200 17.55 -10.98 4.99
N LYS A 201 18.07 -12.05 4.38
CA LYS A 201 18.71 -11.98 3.06
C LYS A 201 17.67 -11.51 2.03
N GLN A 202 18.02 -10.55 1.18
CA GLN A 202 17.16 -10.13 0.07
C GLN A 202 17.66 -10.76 -1.24
N LYS A 203 16.73 -11.32 -2.02
CA LYS A 203 17.05 -11.91 -3.34
C LYS A 203 17.63 -10.81 -4.24
N GLY A 204 18.78 -11.08 -4.82
CA GLY A 204 19.45 -10.14 -5.74
C GLY A 204 20.34 -9.09 -5.07
N ILE A 205 20.48 -9.09 -3.74
CA ILE A 205 21.38 -8.15 -3.05
C ILE A 205 22.41 -8.91 -2.20
N PRO A 206 23.64 -9.12 -2.69
CA PRO A 206 24.67 -9.88 -1.99
C PRO A 206 25.02 -9.27 -0.63
N GLY A 207 25.12 -10.11 0.40
CA GLY A 207 25.57 -9.73 1.73
C GLY A 207 24.50 -9.17 2.67
N ILE A 208 23.32 -8.76 2.19
CA ILE A 208 22.30 -8.16 3.05
C ILE A 208 21.92 -9.09 4.21
N GLY A 209 21.92 -8.52 5.42
CA GLY A 209 21.62 -9.23 6.66
C GLY A 209 22.79 -10.03 7.23
N ILE A 210 23.98 -9.87 6.67
CA ILE A 210 25.24 -10.32 7.24
C ILE A 210 25.88 -9.14 7.97
N ASN A 211 26.03 -9.30 9.28
CA ASN A 211 26.73 -8.34 10.12
C ASN A 211 28.13 -8.89 10.37
N ILE A 212 29.14 -8.07 10.18
CA ILE A 212 30.54 -8.44 10.38
C ILE A 212 31.10 -7.57 11.49
N ASP A 213 31.59 -8.21 12.55
CA ASP A 213 32.27 -7.53 13.65
C ASP A 213 33.77 -7.43 13.32
N LYS A 214 34.28 -6.20 13.24
CA LYS A 214 35.71 -5.92 13.02
C LYS A 214 36.17 -4.83 13.98
N ASN A 215 37.15 -5.14 14.83
CA ASN A 215 37.78 -4.19 15.75
C ASN A 215 36.75 -3.37 16.56
N SER A 216 35.73 -4.05 17.12
CA SER A 216 34.62 -3.45 17.87
C SER A 216 33.64 -2.57 17.07
N ASN A 217 33.77 -2.50 15.73
CA ASN A 217 32.81 -1.88 14.84
C ASN A 217 31.97 -2.94 14.12
N ILE A 218 30.70 -2.62 13.89
CA ILE A 218 29.78 -3.47 13.14
C ILE A 218 29.73 -2.96 11.69
N TYR A 219 29.87 -3.87 10.74
CA TYR A 219 29.75 -3.59 9.32
C TYR A 219 28.60 -4.35 8.71
N TYR A 220 27.87 -3.72 7.80
CA TYR A 220 26.94 -4.39 6.92
C TYR A 220 27.60 -4.71 5.60
N GLN A 221 27.49 -5.98 5.19
CA GLN A 221 27.81 -6.34 3.83
C GLN A 221 26.61 -5.99 2.95
N ILE A 222 26.74 -4.98 2.09
CA ILE A 222 25.69 -4.58 1.15
C ILE A 222 26.35 -4.51 -0.23
N ASN A 223 25.84 -5.30 -1.18
CA ASN A 223 26.41 -5.43 -2.53
C ASN A 223 27.91 -5.74 -2.53
N GLY A 224 28.36 -6.57 -1.58
CA GLY A 224 29.78 -6.92 -1.43
C GLY A 224 30.67 -5.79 -0.89
N LYS A 225 30.12 -4.64 -0.52
CA LYS A 225 30.81 -3.57 0.22
C LYS A 225 30.57 -3.72 1.71
N GLU A 226 31.58 -3.40 2.51
CA GLU A 226 31.48 -3.33 3.98
C GLU A 226 31.22 -1.89 4.40
N ILE A 227 30.01 -1.62 4.88
CA ILE A 227 29.58 -0.29 5.29
C ILE A 227 29.60 -0.22 6.82
N PRO A 228 30.33 0.71 7.44
CA PRO A 228 30.34 0.85 8.89
C PRO A 228 28.96 1.32 9.36
N VAL A 229 28.38 0.61 10.34
CA VAL A 229 27.05 0.90 10.86
C VAL A 229 27.01 0.90 12.39
N LYS A 230 26.03 1.63 12.92
CA LYS A 230 25.64 1.58 14.33
C LYS A 230 24.25 0.98 14.44
N LEU A 231 24.17 -0.25 14.95
CA LEU A 231 22.90 -0.97 15.05
C LEU A 231 21.94 -0.28 16.01
N ASP A 232 20.70 -0.12 15.56
CA ASP A 232 19.63 0.37 16.39
C ASP A 232 19.18 -0.70 17.41
N PRO A 233 19.13 -0.37 18.72
CA PRO A 233 18.79 -1.34 19.75
C PRO A 233 17.36 -1.90 19.70
N ASP A 234 16.35 -1.09 19.34
CA ASP A 234 14.93 -1.50 19.34
C ASP A 234 14.22 -1.30 18.00
N GLY A 235 15.00 -0.97 16.97
CA GLY A 235 14.54 -0.74 15.62
C GLY A 235 14.17 0.70 15.31
N ASN A 236 13.98 1.59 16.30
CA ASN A 236 13.72 3.02 16.07
C ASN A 236 14.34 3.96 17.12
N GLN A 237 15.17 3.48 18.05
CA GLN A 237 15.68 4.29 19.15
C GLN A 237 16.49 5.50 18.66
N GLN A 238 17.40 5.28 17.71
CA GLN A 238 18.23 6.34 17.15
C GLN A 238 17.39 7.32 16.33
N VAL A 239 16.34 6.85 15.65
CA VAL A 239 15.40 7.72 14.94
C VAL A 239 14.69 8.64 15.94
N ARG A 240 14.16 8.09 17.04
CA ARG A 240 13.50 8.88 18.10
C ARG A 240 14.46 9.89 18.73
N LYS A 241 15.71 9.48 18.99
CA LYS A 241 16.75 10.36 19.52
C LYS A 241 17.04 11.53 18.56
N ILE A 242 17.23 11.26 17.28
CA ILE A 242 17.50 12.31 16.27
C ILE A 242 16.30 13.25 16.14
N ILE A 243 15.06 12.73 16.14
CA ILE A 243 13.85 13.58 16.12
C ILE A 243 13.83 14.49 17.35
N LYS A 244 14.01 13.95 18.55
CA LYS A 244 14.06 14.73 19.78
C LYS A 244 15.15 15.80 19.76
N GLU A 245 16.35 15.46 19.28
CA GLU A 245 17.46 16.39 19.15
C GLU A 245 17.15 17.54 18.16
N LYS A 246 16.56 17.22 17.01
CA LYS A 246 16.33 18.18 15.92
C LYS A 246 15.05 19.00 16.07
N THR A 247 13.99 18.44 16.66
CA THR A 247 12.66 19.07 16.73
C THR A 247 12.23 19.36 18.17
N GLY A 248 12.89 18.77 19.15
CA GLY A 248 12.50 18.81 20.56
C GLY A 248 11.38 17.84 20.94
N TYR A 249 10.80 17.12 19.98
CA TYR A 249 9.66 16.24 20.24
C TYR A 249 10.08 14.81 20.58
N THR A 250 9.49 14.28 21.65
CA THR A 250 9.59 12.87 22.02
C THR A 250 8.49 12.07 21.34
N LEU A 251 8.79 10.82 20.98
CA LEU A 251 7.85 9.88 20.37
C LEU A 251 7.74 8.63 21.24
N CYS A 252 6.52 8.18 21.53
CA CYS A 252 6.22 6.94 22.27
C CYS A 252 6.96 6.76 23.62
N GLU A 253 7.32 7.85 24.31
CA GLU A 253 8.00 7.83 25.61
C GLU A 253 7.10 8.39 26.73
N GLY A 254 6.34 7.51 27.38
CA GLY A 254 5.59 7.82 28.60
C GLY A 254 4.43 8.81 28.44
N SER A 255 3.85 9.23 29.58
CA SER A 255 2.70 10.13 29.63
C SER A 255 3.01 11.56 29.14
N SER A 256 4.28 11.97 29.15
CA SER A 256 4.74 13.28 28.65
C SER A 256 4.89 13.35 27.13
N CYS A 257 4.72 12.24 26.41
CA CYS A 257 4.84 12.21 24.96
C CYS A 257 3.63 12.90 24.28
N ILE A 258 3.92 13.87 23.41
CA ILE A 258 2.89 14.60 22.66
C ILE A 258 2.31 13.76 21.52
N PHE A 259 3.14 12.97 20.84
CA PHE A 259 2.71 12.09 19.75
C PHE A 259 2.32 10.74 20.31
N ARG A 260 1.03 10.56 20.61
CA ARG A 260 0.47 9.30 21.12
C ARG A 260 -0.20 8.53 19.99
N ASN A 261 0.03 7.21 19.93
CA ASN A 261 -0.47 6.34 18.87
C ASN A 261 0.00 6.74 17.45
N TYR A 262 1.18 7.35 17.36
CA TYR A 262 1.88 7.60 16.11
C TYR A 262 3.08 6.67 15.98
N ILE A 263 3.34 6.22 14.76
CA ILE A 263 4.43 5.29 14.44
C ILE A 263 5.35 5.95 13.41
N ILE A 264 6.65 5.74 13.60
CA ILE A 264 7.69 6.05 12.61
C ILE A 264 7.53 5.06 11.46
N SER A 265 7.04 5.54 10.31
CA SER A 265 6.90 4.74 9.10
C SER A 265 8.01 5.08 8.10
N HIS A 266 8.68 4.04 7.59
CA HIS A 266 9.69 4.16 6.54
C HIS A 266 9.04 3.94 5.18
N ILE A 267 8.79 5.01 4.43
CA ILE A 267 7.92 4.99 3.23
C ILE A 267 8.47 4.08 2.11
N TRP A 268 9.78 4.08 1.86
CA TRP A 268 10.46 3.15 0.94
C TRP A 268 10.97 1.88 1.64
N GLY A 269 10.70 1.71 2.93
CA GLY A 269 11.25 0.63 3.74
C GLY A 269 12.77 0.74 3.85
N LYS A 270 13.47 -0.39 3.64
CA LYS A 270 14.94 -0.49 3.65
C LYS A 270 15.61 0.11 4.89
N ALA A 271 14.98 0.01 6.06
CA ALA A 271 15.53 0.50 7.33
C ALA A 271 16.89 -0.12 7.73
N TYR A 272 17.32 -1.21 7.07
CA TYR A 272 18.66 -1.76 7.22
C TYR A 272 19.74 -0.94 6.49
N ASP A 273 19.36 -0.12 5.52
CA ASP A 273 20.26 0.70 4.74
C ASP A 273 20.43 2.07 5.43
N PRO A 274 21.67 2.46 5.80
CA PRO A 274 21.94 3.75 6.44
C PRO A 274 21.41 4.98 5.69
N ILE A 275 21.30 4.92 4.35
CA ILE A 275 20.80 6.05 3.56
C ILE A 275 19.28 6.21 3.69
N TYR A 276 18.56 5.19 4.18
CA TYR A 276 17.10 5.20 4.39
C TYR A 276 16.71 5.32 5.85
N PHE A 277 17.46 4.71 6.77
CA PHE A 277 16.99 4.45 8.13
C PHE A 277 16.70 5.69 8.96
N THR A 278 17.57 6.70 8.88
CA THR A 278 17.46 7.96 9.65
C THR A 278 17.27 9.17 8.75
N SER A 279 16.83 8.94 7.52
CA SER A 279 16.59 9.97 6.52
C SER A 279 15.18 10.51 6.64
N PHE A 280 15.03 11.79 7.00
CA PHE A 280 13.71 12.41 7.16
C PHE A 280 12.89 12.46 5.85
N TRP A 281 13.53 12.39 4.67
CA TRP A 281 12.78 12.25 3.41
C TRP A 281 12.04 10.91 3.29
N ASN A 282 12.49 9.88 4.03
CA ASN A 282 11.93 8.53 4.05
C ASN A 282 11.12 8.24 5.31
N ILE A 283 10.99 9.19 6.24
CA ILE A 283 10.33 8.99 7.52
C ILE A 283 9.12 9.91 7.62
N VAL A 284 7.98 9.33 7.95
CA VAL A 284 6.74 10.06 8.25
C VAL A 284 6.19 9.53 9.57
N LEU A 285 5.68 10.43 10.42
CA LEU A 285 4.95 10.01 11.61
C LEU A 285 3.49 9.83 11.24
N VAL A 286 3.05 8.59 11.20
CA VAL A 286 1.69 8.24 10.77
C VAL A 286 0.88 7.72 11.95
N PRO A 287 -0.44 7.87 11.98
CA PRO A 287 -1.28 7.20 12.96
C PRO A 287 -1.04 5.69 12.94
N ALA A 288 -1.10 5.04 14.10
CA ALA A 288 -0.79 3.61 14.24
C ALA A 288 -1.63 2.72 13.30
N TRP A 289 -2.89 3.09 13.07
CA TRP A 289 -3.81 2.39 12.17
C TRP A 289 -3.42 2.54 10.68
N VAL A 290 -2.76 3.63 10.30
CA VAL A 290 -2.23 3.84 8.94
C VAL A 290 -0.99 2.95 8.74
N ASN A 291 -0.11 2.88 9.75
CA ASN A 291 1.14 2.14 9.64
C ASN A 291 0.93 0.64 9.35
N SER A 292 -0.12 0.03 9.92
CA SER A 292 -0.47 -1.38 9.63
C SER A 292 -0.78 -1.67 8.16
N LEU A 293 -1.09 -0.64 7.36
CA LEU A 293 -1.24 -0.75 5.91
C LEU A 293 0.07 -0.39 5.18
N LEU A 294 0.78 0.66 5.61
CA LEU A 294 2.04 1.09 4.96
C LEU A 294 3.18 0.06 5.05
N ASP A 295 3.22 -0.70 6.15
CA ASP A 295 4.21 -1.77 6.35
C ASP A 295 3.97 -3.00 5.46
N LYS A 296 2.77 -3.14 4.88
CA LYS A 296 2.47 -4.22 3.95
C LYS A 296 3.09 -3.91 2.59
N ASN A 297 3.67 -4.93 1.97
CA ASN A 297 4.12 -4.85 0.58
C ASN A 297 3.03 -5.45 -0.30
N SER A 298 2.33 -4.60 -1.04
CA SER A 298 1.39 -5.01 -2.09
C SER A 298 1.97 -4.67 -3.45
N THR A 299 1.91 -5.61 -4.39
CA THR A 299 2.18 -5.38 -5.81
C THR A 299 0.88 -5.16 -6.59
N ASP A 300 -0.28 -5.32 -5.95
CA ASP A 300 -1.58 -5.07 -6.56
C ASP A 300 -1.85 -3.56 -6.57
N GLN A 301 -1.75 -2.96 -7.77
CA GLN A 301 -1.96 -1.52 -7.95
C GLN A 301 -3.36 -1.04 -7.58
N ASP A 302 -4.34 -1.95 -7.55
CA ASP A 302 -5.71 -1.61 -7.17
C ASP A 302 -5.94 -1.67 -5.65
N SER A 303 -5.01 -2.26 -4.90
CA SER A 303 -5.13 -2.40 -3.44
C SER A 303 -4.97 -1.06 -2.71
N ILE A 304 -5.64 -0.94 -1.56
CA ILE A 304 -5.56 0.26 -0.73
C ILE A 304 -4.14 0.45 -0.19
N GLU A 305 -3.45 -0.62 0.18
CA GLU A 305 -2.06 -0.59 0.65
C GLU A 305 -1.12 0.03 -0.39
N TYR A 306 -1.25 -0.39 -1.65
CA TYR A 306 -0.42 0.14 -2.73
C TYR A 306 -0.70 1.62 -2.96
N LYS A 307 -1.98 2.00 -3.16
CA LYS A 307 -2.37 3.38 -3.43
C LYS A 307 -1.98 4.32 -2.29
N LEU A 308 -2.20 3.89 -1.05
CA LEU A 308 -1.80 4.64 0.14
C LEU A 308 -0.29 4.87 0.15
N LYS A 309 0.52 3.81 0.01
CA LYS A 309 1.98 3.90 0.01
C LYS A 309 2.53 4.76 -1.12
N GLU A 310 1.98 4.63 -2.33
CA GLU A 310 2.35 5.46 -3.47
C GLU A 310 1.96 6.93 -3.27
N THR A 311 0.85 7.22 -2.59
CA THR A 311 0.44 8.59 -2.24
C THR A 311 1.48 9.24 -1.30
N PHE A 312 1.87 8.56 -0.22
CA PHE A 312 2.93 9.06 0.66
C PHE A 312 4.26 9.26 -0.07
N LYS A 313 4.64 8.34 -0.97
CA LYS A 313 5.85 8.51 -1.79
C LYS A 313 5.78 9.76 -2.67
N LYS A 314 4.66 10.00 -3.34
CA LYS A 314 4.45 11.18 -4.19
C LYS A 314 4.60 12.48 -3.38
N ILE A 315 4.02 12.53 -2.18
CA ILE A 315 4.15 13.68 -1.27
C ILE A 315 5.62 13.89 -0.88
N CYS A 316 6.33 12.84 -0.46
CA CYS A 316 7.76 12.94 -0.16
C CYS A 316 8.61 13.39 -1.36
N VAL A 317 8.29 12.94 -2.58
CA VAL A 317 8.98 13.38 -3.80
C VAL A 317 8.75 14.87 -4.06
N GLU A 318 7.50 15.33 -3.95
CA GLU A 318 7.13 16.73 -4.18
C GLU A 318 7.78 17.66 -3.14
N LEU A 319 7.79 17.26 -1.86
CA LEU A 319 8.42 18.04 -0.79
C LEU A 319 9.95 18.08 -0.91
N TYR A 320 10.59 16.92 -1.10
CA TYR A 320 12.02 16.79 -0.77
C TYR A 320 12.95 16.56 -1.95
N ILE A 321 12.43 16.04 -3.07
CA ILE A 321 13.27 15.54 -4.17
C ILE A 321 13.15 16.45 -5.38
N LYS A 322 11.92 16.76 -5.81
CA LYS A 322 11.64 17.50 -7.04
C LYS A 322 12.33 18.87 -7.09
N ASN A 323 12.31 19.60 -5.99
CA ASN A 323 12.87 20.95 -5.90
C ASN A 323 14.30 20.97 -5.35
N ASN A 324 14.95 19.82 -5.24
CA ASN A 324 16.31 19.69 -4.71
C ASN A 324 17.26 19.21 -5.81
N PRO A 325 17.91 20.14 -6.56
CA PRO A 325 18.75 19.78 -7.71
C PRO A 325 19.96 18.91 -7.33
N ASP A 326 20.44 19.03 -6.08
CA ASP A 326 21.55 18.24 -5.57
C ASP A 326 21.16 16.82 -5.20
N PHE A 327 19.86 16.54 -5.01
CA PHE A 327 19.42 15.26 -4.43
C PHE A 327 19.89 14.09 -5.30
N HIS A 328 19.65 14.18 -6.61
CA HIS A 328 20.00 13.14 -7.57
C HIS A 328 21.52 12.87 -7.61
N ASN A 329 22.34 13.91 -7.70
CA ASN A 329 23.80 13.76 -7.76
C ASN A 329 24.37 13.14 -6.48
N LYS A 330 23.90 13.61 -5.30
CA LYS A 330 24.29 13.03 -4.01
C LYS A 330 23.80 11.59 -3.87
N TRP A 331 22.60 11.30 -4.38
CA TRP A 331 22.00 9.97 -4.36
C TRP A 331 22.89 8.96 -5.10
N LYS A 332 23.27 9.27 -6.34
CA LYS A 332 24.17 8.44 -7.16
C LYS A 332 25.51 8.18 -6.48
N ASN A 333 26.10 9.21 -5.88
CA ASN A 333 27.34 9.08 -5.15
C ASN A 333 27.22 8.15 -3.93
N MET A 334 26.10 8.24 -3.19
CA MET A 334 25.86 7.33 -2.06
C MET A 334 25.64 5.89 -2.52
N GLU A 335 24.90 5.67 -3.61
CA GLU A 335 24.71 4.32 -4.18
C GLU A 335 26.04 3.67 -4.55
N VAL A 336 26.97 4.42 -5.17
CA VAL A 336 28.32 3.93 -5.45
C VAL A 336 29.07 3.52 -4.18
N ILE A 337 28.97 4.32 -3.10
CA ILE A 337 29.58 3.97 -1.80
C ILE A 337 28.95 2.68 -1.24
N MET A 338 27.64 2.51 -1.41
CA MET A 338 26.87 1.33 -1.00
C MET A 338 27.06 0.11 -1.92
N GLY A 339 27.90 0.22 -2.96
CA GLY A 339 28.18 -0.87 -3.90
C GLY A 339 27.07 -1.14 -4.90
N GLU A 340 26.07 -0.27 -5.02
CA GLU A 340 25.06 -0.36 -6.06
C GLU A 340 25.64 0.12 -7.41
N THR A 341 25.19 -0.50 -8.52
CA THR A 341 25.49 0.03 -9.85
C THR A 341 24.84 1.39 -9.99
N ASN A 342 25.55 2.34 -10.58
CA ASN A 342 25.09 3.72 -10.70
C ASN A 342 23.68 3.76 -11.35
N THR A 343 22.65 4.07 -10.55
CA THR A 343 21.25 4.02 -11.00
C THR A 343 21.09 4.93 -12.21
N SER A 344 20.54 4.37 -13.29
CA SER A 344 20.23 5.15 -14.49
C SER A 344 19.22 6.26 -14.15
N GLU A 345 19.21 7.35 -14.93
CA GLU A 345 18.21 8.40 -14.72
C GLU A 345 16.78 7.87 -14.85
N GLU A 346 16.56 6.89 -15.74
CA GLU A 346 15.27 6.21 -15.91
C GLU A 346 14.87 5.42 -14.64
N GLU A 347 15.76 4.63 -14.07
CA GLU A 347 15.49 3.88 -12.83
C GLU A 347 15.31 4.82 -11.62
N PHE A 348 16.05 5.92 -11.57
CA PHE A 348 15.86 6.95 -10.56
C PHE A 348 14.46 7.55 -10.66
N ASN A 349 14.04 7.93 -11.87
CA ASN A 349 12.69 8.46 -12.10
C ASN A 349 11.59 7.40 -11.90
N LYS A 350 11.86 6.10 -12.05
CA LYS A 350 10.90 5.03 -11.66
C LYS A 350 10.73 4.96 -10.14
N LYS A 351 11.80 5.19 -9.39
CA LYS A 351 11.83 5.13 -7.91
C LYS A 351 11.29 6.41 -7.26
N PHE A 352 11.52 7.54 -7.91
CA PHE A 352 11.13 8.88 -7.51
C PHE A 352 10.41 9.56 -8.69
N PRO A 353 9.18 9.14 -9.01
CA PRO A 353 8.46 9.64 -10.18
C PRO A 353 8.23 11.15 -10.07
N LYS A 354 8.61 11.88 -11.13
CA LYS A 354 8.19 13.28 -11.32
C LYS A 354 6.66 13.32 -11.40
N LYS A 355 6.05 14.37 -10.84
CA LYS A 355 4.59 14.52 -10.62
C LYS A 355 3.76 13.99 -11.81
N GLY A 356 2.80 13.12 -11.53
CA GLY A 356 1.70 12.74 -12.45
C GLY A 356 0.55 13.76 -12.40
N SER A 357 -0.44 13.60 -13.28
CA SER A 357 -1.62 14.50 -13.44
C SER A 357 -2.41 14.78 -12.16
N GLU A 358 -3.14 15.91 -12.13
CA GLU A 358 -4.22 16.34 -11.20
C GLU A 358 -4.47 15.43 -9.98
N GLU A 359 -3.53 15.43 -9.04
CA GLU A 359 -3.73 14.82 -7.72
C GLU A 359 -4.58 15.76 -6.85
N PRO A 360 -5.37 15.22 -5.91
CA PRO A 360 -6.06 16.04 -4.92
C PRO A 360 -5.04 16.81 -4.08
N ILE A 361 -5.42 18.03 -3.69
CA ILE A 361 -4.65 18.85 -2.75
C ILE A 361 -4.86 18.27 -1.34
N TYR A 362 -3.78 18.06 -0.61
CA TYR A 362 -3.81 17.61 0.79
C TYR A 362 -3.35 18.72 1.73
N GLU A 363 -4.00 18.88 2.88
CA GLU A 363 -3.51 19.73 3.96
C GLU A 363 -2.66 18.90 4.92
N ILE A 364 -1.33 19.03 4.85
CA ILE A 364 -0.39 18.21 5.63
C ILE A 364 0.25 18.99 6.78
N SER A 365 0.60 18.28 7.85
CA SER A 365 1.32 18.83 8.98
C SER A 365 2.84 18.69 8.82
N ILE A 366 3.58 19.81 8.87
CA ILE A 366 5.04 19.86 8.74
C ILE A 366 5.70 20.16 10.08
N ILE A 367 6.58 19.28 10.56
CA ILE A 367 7.39 19.46 11.76
C ILE A 367 8.66 20.26 11.43
N HIS A 368 8.86 21.36 12.14
CA HIS A 368 10.04 22.22 12.02
C HIS A 368 11.07 21.96 13.13
N GLU A 369 12.26 22.52 12.95
CA GLU A 369 13.36 22.39 13.88
C GLU A 369 13.08 23.03 15.26
N LYS A 370 13.86 22.61 16.25
CA LYS A 370 13.82 23.16 17.59
C LYS A 370 14.32 24.62 17.56
N ASN A 371 13.41 25.58 17.71
CA ASN A 371 13.79 26.96 18.04
C ASN A 371 14.36 26.99 19.47
N ASP A 372 15.64 27.34 19.59
CA ASP A 372 16.41 27.46 20.83
C ASP A 372 16.42 28.90 21.39
N GLY A 373 15.64 29.82 20.79
CA GLY A 373 15.50 31.20 21.26
C GLY A 373 16.29 32.22 20.44
N ASN A 374 16.87 31.85 19.30
CA ASN A 374 17.66 32.76 18.46
C ASN A 374 16.85 33.71 17.53
N GLY A 375 15.66 34.15 17.97
CA GLY A 375 15.08 35.41 17.47
C GLY A 375 14.18 35.37 16.23
N THR A 376 13.62 34.23 15.81
CA THR A 376 12.55 34.20 14.79
C THR A 376 11.16 34.06 15.43
N LEU A 377 10.38 35.14 15.36
CA LEU A 377 8.96 35.19 15.70
C LEU A 377 8.16 34.51 14.58
N TYR A 378 7.38 33.49 14.93
CA TYR A 378 6.37 32.93 14.03
C TYR A 378 4.99 33.24 14.65
N GLY A 379 4.08 33.74 13.81
CA GLY A 379 2.89 34.54 14.18
C GLY A 379 1.87 33.96 15.18
N GLU A 380 0.88 34.80 15.49
CA GLU A 380 -0.10 34.71 16.60
C GLU A 380 -1.07 33.50 16.62
N LYS A 381 -0.85 32.46 15.80
CA LYS A 381 -1.65 31.23 15.76
C LYS A 381 -0.84 29.93 15.91
N GLN A 382 0.41 29.99 16.36
CA GLN A 382 1.22 28.79 16.53
C GLN A 382 0.91 28.02 17.82
N VAL A 383 0.21 26.89 17.68
CA VAL A 383 0.34 25.79 18.63
C VAL A 383 1.55 24.94 18.21
N GLY A 384 2.75 25.37 18.63
CA GLY A 384 3.98 24.57 18.46
C GLY A 384 4.60 24.54 17.06
N ARG A 385 5.71 23.81 16.94
CA ARG A 385 6.62 23.70 15.76
C ARG A 385 6.04 22.88 14.60
N ILE A 386 4.71 22.90 14.44
CA ILE A 386 4.00 22.12 13.42
C ILE A 386 3.16 23.10 12.60
N ILE A 387 3.38 23.14 11.30
CA ILE A 387 2.73 24.08 10.38
C ILE A 387 1.90 23.31 9.36
N LEU A 388 0.63 23.68 9.20
CA LEU A 388 -0.23 23.14 8.16
C LEU A 388 0.12 23.75 6.81
N ARG A 389 0.16 22.91 5.76
CA ARG A 389 0.49 23.33 4.40
C ARG A 389 -0.30 22.50 3.38
N ASN A 390 -0.82 23.17 2.36
CA ASN A 390 -1.41 22.51 1.20
C ASN A 390 -0.32 22.02 0.24
N ILE A 391 -0.46 20.79 -0.25
CA ILE A 391 0.43 20.18 -1.25
C ILE A 391 -0.32 19.53 -2.41
#